data_AF-A0A7K1EWL0-F1
#
_entry.id   AF-A0A7K1EWL0-F1
#
_cell.length_a   1.000
_cell.length_b   1.000
_cell.length_c   1.000
_cell.angle_alpha   90.00
_cell.angle_beta   90.00
_cell.angle_gamma   90.00
#
_symmetry.space_group_name_H-M   'P 1'
#
loop_
_entity.id
_entity.type
_entity.pdbx_description
1 polymer ?
#
loop_
_entity_poly.entity_id
_entity_poly.type
_entity_poly.pdbx_seq_one_letter_code
_entity_poly.pdbx_strand_id
1 'polypeptide(L)'
;TPVRKVAGATDKYERVAGVYISSRHPEIVEMLRQKARPYLFSNSVPPSVVAGTIAALDIITRHPGLAWKTMENATLFRRLMVEQGFDLIPGEHPIVPVMFADEHTAVAMAKALFARGIYAVAFSYPVVPMGKARIRIQLSATHTEAEIRRCVDAFVAARSAL
;
A
#
# COMPACT_ATOMS: atom_id res chain seq x y z
N THR A 1 10.50 -1.89 -22.83
CA THR A 1 9.24 -2.38 -23.45
C THR A 1 8.27 -1.22 -23.60
N PRO A 2 7.70 -0.91 -24.78
CA PRO A 2 6.82 0.24 -24.89
C PRO A 2 5.46 -0.16 -24.30
N VAL A 3 5.20 0.29 -23.08
CA VAL A 3 3.90 0.17 -22.44
C VAL A 3 2.86 0.87 -23.32
N ARG A 4 1.90 0.11 -23.87
CA ARG A 4 0.86 0.63 -24.79
C ARG A 4 -0.27 1.36 -24.05
N LYS A 5 -0.53 0.99 -22.78
CA LYS A 5 -1.54 1.59 -21.89
C LYS A 5 -1.10 1.48 -20.44
N VAL A 6 -1.42 2.47 -19.61
CA VAL A 6 -1.24 2.44 -18.15
C VAL A 6 -2.60 2.64 -17.49
N ALA A 7 -2.91 1.81 -16.50
CA ALA A 7 -4.05 2.02 -15.60
C ALA A 7 -3.51 2.35 -14.20
N GLY A 8 -4.07 3.38 -13.57
CA GLY A 8 -3.65 3.84 -12.25
C GLY A 8 -4.86 4.18 -11.38
N ALA A 9 -4.68 4.09 -10.07
CA ALA A 9 -5.67 4.48 -9.07
C ALA A 9 -5.09 5.59 -8.20
N THR A 10 -5.85 6.67 -8.03
CA THR A 10 -5.41 7.89 -7.34
C THR A 10 -5.61 7.81 -5.83
N ASP A 11 -6.45 6.88 -5.36
CA ASP A 11 -6.78 6.69 -3.95
C ASP A 11 -5.58 6.27 -3.11
N LYS A 12 -4.61 5.59 -3.72
CA LYS A 12 -3.45 5.00 -3.01
C LYS A 12 -2.32 5.98 -2.76
N TYR A 13 -2.03 6.87 -3.70
CA TYR A 13 -0.87 7.76 -3.64
C TYR A 13 -1.27 9.21 -3.38
N GLU A 14 -2.45 9.61 -3.84
CA GLU A 14 -2.88 11.01 -3.85
C GLU A 14 -3.92 11.28 -2.75
N ARG A 15 -4.39 10.22 -2.06
CA ARG A 15 -5.46 10.25 -1.04
C ARG A 15 -6.80 10.78 -1.58
N VAL A 16 -7.01 10.64 -2.89
CA VAL A 16 -8.12 11.22 -3.64
C VAL A 16 -8.72 10.13 -4.52
N ALA A 17 -10.05 9.94 -4.49
CA ALA A 17 -10.69 8.79 -5.11
C ALA A 17 -10.80 8.92 -6.64
N GLY A 18 -10.29 7.93 -7.38
CA GLY A 18 -10.34 7.94 -8.85
C GLY A 18 -9.48 6.84 -9.49
N VAL A 19 -9.79 6.54 -10.75
CA VAL A 19 -9.02 5.63 -11.61
C VAL A 19 -8.87 6.28 -12.96
N TYR A 20 -7.69 6.17 -13.57
CA TYR A 20 -7.43 6.69 -14.90
C TYR A 20 -6.81 5.62 -15.80
N ILE A 21 -7.02 5.79 -17.11
CA ILE A 21 -6.32 5.06 -18.16
C ILE A 21 -5.62 6.08 -19.03
N SER A 22 -4.32 5.91 -19.25
CA SER A 22 -3.55 6.68 -20.22
C SER A 22 -3.01 5.77 -21.32
N SER A 23 -2.91 6.30 -22.54
CA SER A 23 -2.31 5.61 -23.67
C SER A 23 -1.57 6.62 -24.54
N ARG A 24 -0.51 6.16 -25.20
CA ARG A 24 0.17 6.92 -26.25
C ARG A 24 -0.69 7.06 -27.52
N HIS A 25 -1.73 6.24 -27.63
CA HIS A 25 -2.63 6.15 -28.77
C HIS A 25 -3.96 6.82 -28.41
N PRO A 26 -4.24 8.05 -28.88
CA PRO A 26 -5.49 8.75 -28.55
C PRO A 26 -6.73 7.96 -28.98
N GLU A 27 -6.66 7.19 -30.06
CA GLU A 27 -7.74 6.31 -30.56
C GLU A 27 -8.18 5.26 -29.53
N ILE A 28 -7.27 4.84 -28.65
CA ILE A 28 -7.58 3.92 -27.55
C ILE A 28 -8.42 4.61 -26.49
N VAL A 29 -8.06 5.85 -26.12
CA VAL A 29 -8.77 6.62 -25.09
C VAL A 29 -10.17 6.96 -25.60
N GLU A 30 -10.29 7.37 -26.86
CA GLU A 30 -11.58 7.70 -27.47
C GLU A 30 -12.48 6.47 -27.55
N MET A 31 -11.95 5.33 -28.01
CA MET A 31 -12.72 4.08 -28.03
C MET A 31 -13.24 3.71 -26.64
N LEU A 32 -12.41 3.85 -25.60
CA LEU A 32 -12.84 3.55 -24.23
C LEU A 32 -13.91 4.52 -23.73
N ARG A 33 -13.84 5.81 -24.06
CA ARG A 33 -14.90 6.78 -23.73
C ARG A 33 -16.24 6.39 -24.36
N GLN A 34 -16.22 5.87 -25.59
CA GLN A 34 -17.43 5.50 -26.34
C GLN A 34 -17.95 4.09 -26.04
N LYS A 35 -17.12 3.18 -25.51
CA LYS A 35 -17.49 1.75 -25.35
C LYS A 35 -17.42 1.23 -23.92
N ALA A 36 -16.67 1.86 -23.02
CA ALA A 36 -16.52 1.36 -21.67
C ALA A 36 -17.79 1.68 -20.86
N ARG A 37 -18.56 0.63 -20.55
CA ARG A 37 -19.75 0.73 -19.70
C ARG A 37 -19.48 1.47 -18.37
N PRO A 38 -18.36 1.24 -17.65
CA PRO A 38 -18.08 1.97 -16.41
C PRO A 38 -17.85 3.47 -16.62
N TYR A 39 -17.44 3.90 -17.81
CA TYR A 39 -17.27 5.31 -18.15
C TYR A 39 -18.62 5.95 -18.56
N LEU A 40 -19.42 5.25 -19.36
CA LEU A 40 -20.69 5.76 -19.89
C LEU A 40 -21.83 5.80 -18.86
N PHE A 41 -21.85 4.84 -17.93
CA PHE A 41 -22.94 4.67 -16.97
C PHE A 41 -22.56 5.07 -15.54
N SER A 42 -21.55 5.93 -15.39
CA SER A 42 -21.13 6.48 -14.10
C SER A 42 -21.13 8.00 -14.16
N ASN A 43 -21.43 8.63 -13.02
CA ASN A 43 -21.26 10.07 -12.87
C ASN A 43 -19.78 10.46 -12.98
N SER A 44 -19.56 11.68 -13.46
CA SER A 44 -18.22 12.27 -13.49
C SER A 44 -17.69 12.51 -12.08
N VAL A 45 -16.37 12.46 -11.94
CA VAL A 45 -15.66 12.68 -10.67
C VAL A 45 -15.85 14.14 -10.21
N PRO A 46 -16.07 14.40 -8.91
CA PRO A 46 -16.24 15.78 -8.41
C PRO A 46 -15.05 16.68 -8.75
N PRO A 47 -15.26 17.98 -9.09
CA PRO A 47 -14.16 18.89 -9.45
C PRO A 47 -13.07 19.02 -8.39
N SER A 48 -13.43 19.01 -7.10
CA SER A 48 -12.48 19.07 -5.98
C SER A 48 -11.56 17.86 -5.92
N VAL A 49 -12.07 16.68 -6.26
CA VAL A 49 -11.31 15.43 -6.35
C VAL A 49 -10.33 15.53 -7.52
N VAL A 50 -10.78 15.98 -8.70
CA VAL A 50 -9.87 16.19 -9.84
C VAL A 50 -8.73 17.18 -9.50
N ALA A 51 -9.06 18.30 -8.87
CA ALA A 51 -8.07 19.30 -8.46
C ALA A 51 -7.05 18.74 -7.45
N GLY A 52 -7.51 17.98 -6.46
CA GLY A 52 -6.64 17.32 -5.48
C GLY A 52 -5.68 16.31 -6.13
N THR A 53 -6.18 15.49 -7.07
CA THR A 53 -5.35 14.55 -7.85
C THR A 53 -4.28 15.28 -8.67
N ILE A 54 -4.63 16.37 -9.35
CA ILE A 54 -3.65 17.17 -10.12
C ILE A 54 -2.55 17.70 -9.19
N ALA A 55 -2.93 18.27 -8.04
CA ALA A 55 -1.96 18.79 -7.07
C ALA A 55 -1.04 17.70 -6.51
N ALA A 56 -1.58 16.50 -6.22
CA ALA A 56 -0.80 15.39 -5.73
C ALA A 56 0.17 14.83 -6.79
N LEU A 57 -0.27 14.71 -8.05
CA LEU A 57 0.59 14.34 -9.18
C LEU A 57 1.73 15.36 -9.37
N ASP A 58 1.43 16.66 -9.25
CA ASP A 58 2.45 17.72 -9.29
C ASP A 58 3.49 17.57 -8.16
N ILE A 59 3.05 17.27 -6.94
CA ILE A 59 3.96 17.05 -5.80
C ILE A 59 4.87 15.85 -6.06
N ILE A 60 4.29 14.71 -6.47
CA ILE A 60 5.06 13.48 -6.73
C ILE A 60 6.06 13.69 -7.87
N THR A 61 5.66 14.40 -8.93
CA THR A 61 6.53 14.70 -10.08
C THR A 61 7.70 15.60 -9.71
N ARG A 62 7.48 16.58 -8.81
CA ARG A 62 8.51 17.53 -8.36
C ARG A 62 9.42 16.98 -7.26
N HIS A 63 9.00 15.95 -6.53
CA HIS A 63 9.74 15.40 -5.38
C HIS A 63 10.02 13.90 -5.55
N PRO A 64 10.86 13.48 -6.52
CA PRO A 64 11.20 12.07 -6.72
C PRO A 64 11.83 11.43 -5.47
N GLY A 65 12.43 12.25 -4.59
CA GLY A 65 12.92 11.88 -3.27
C GLY A 65 11.94 11.12 -2.38
N LEU A 66 10.64 11.37 -2.52
CA LEU A 66 9.61 10.71 -1.72
C LEU A 66 9.51 9.21 -2.04
N ALA A 67 9.68 8.82 -3.31
CA ALA A 67 9.67 7.42 -3.71
C ALA A 67 10.88 6.68 -3.14
N TRP A 68 12.08 7.25 -3.25
CA TRP A 68 13.30 6.68 -2.66
C TRP A 68 13.18 6.56 -1.15
N LYS A 69 12.71 7.60 -0.46
CA LYS A 69 12.53 7.56 0.99
C LYS A 69 11.56 6.46 1.43
N THR A 70 10.47 6.27 0.69
CA THR A 70 9.51 5.20 0.96
C THR A 70 10.17 3.81 0.83
N MET A 71 11.01 3.63 -0.19
CA MET A 71 11.76 2.38 -0.39
C MET A 71 12.80 2.16 0.70
N GLU A 72 13.56 3.18 1.08
CA GLU A 72 14.52 3.12 2.19
C GLU A 72 13.85 2.70 3.50
N ASN A 73 12.69 3.31 3.79
CA ASN A 73 11.88 2.98 4.97
C ASN A 73 11.42 1.52 4.94
N ALA A 74 11.01 1.00 3.78
CA ALA A 74 10.61 -0.40 3.61
C ALA A 74 11.80 -1.36 3.77
N THR A 75 12.97 -1.01 3.23
CA THR A 75 14.20 -1.78 3.38
C THR A 75 14.63 -1.84 4.85
N LEU A 76 14.59 -0.71 5.56
CA LEU A 76 14.87 -0.64 6.99
C LEU A 76 13.93 -1.53 7.79
N PHE A 77 12.62 -1.40 7.57
CA PHE A 77 11.61 -2.21 8.26
C PHE A 77 11.82 -3.70 8.00
N ARG A 78 12.03 -4.09 6.73
CA ARG A 78 12.28 -5.49 6.35
C ARG A 78 13.51 -6.05 7.06
N ARG A 79 14.63 -5.33 7.05
CA ARG A 79 15.87 -5.75 7.71
C ARG A 79 15.63 -6.01 9.19
N LEU A 80 15.06 -5.03 9.89
CA LEU A 80 14.81 -5.13 11.34
C LEU A 80 13.86 -6.27 11.69
N MET A 81 12.79 -6.47 10.92
CA MET A 81 11.85 -7.59 11.16
C MET A 81 12.50 -8.96 10.94
N VAL A 82 13.33 -9.12 9.89
CA VAL A 82 14.07 -10.36 9.64
C VAL A 82 15.09 -10.63 10.73
N GLU A 83 15.83 -9.61 11.20
CA GLU A 83 16.76 -9.72 12.34
C GLU A 83 16.07 -10.22 13.61
N GLN A 84 14.80 -9.87 13.80
CA GLN A 84 13.97 -10.33 14.93
C GLN A 84 13.32 -11.70 14.70
N GLY A 85 13.56 -12.35 13.56
CA GLY A 85 13.06 -13.68 13.23
C GLY A 85 11.61 -13.73 12.74
N PHE A 86 11.07 -12.63 12.22
CA PHE A 86 9.76 -12.65 11.55
C PHE A 86 9.88 -13.15 10.11
N ASP A 87 8.92 -13.97 9.69
CA ASP A 87 8.81 -14.41 8.31
C ASP A 87 8.12 -13.34 7.44
N LEU A 88 8.75 -13.00 6.31
CA LEU A 88 8.28 -11.99 5.38
C LEU A 88 8.33 -12.55 3.96
N ILE A 89 7.33 -12.24 3.14
CA ILE A 89 7.41 -12.55 1.71
C ILE A 89 8.59 -11.78 1.11
N PRO A 90 9.57 -12.43 0.44
CA PRO A 90 10.68 -11.73 -0.20
C PRO A 90 10.22 -10.74 -1.26
N GLY A 91 10.95 -9.62 -1.41
CA GLY A 91 10.68 -8.66 -2.47
C GLY A 91 11.00 -7.21 -2.09
N GLU A 92 11.15 -6.39 -3.13
CA GLU A 92 11.46 -4.96 -3.05
C GLU A 92 10.21 -4.14 -3.36
N HIS A 93 9.35 -3.96 -2.35
CA HIS A 93 8.12 -3.19 -2.47
C HIS A 93 7.86 -2.43 -1.16
N PRO A 94 7.25 -1.22 -1.19
CA PRO A 94 6.90 -0.46 0.01
C PRO A 94 5.79 -1.10 0.88
N ILE A 95 5.28 -2.26 0.47
CA ILE A 95 4.27 -3.02 1.20
C ILE A 95 4.96 -4.31 1.63
N VAL A 96 5.17 -4.46 2.93
CA VAL A 96 5.91 -5.57 3.53
C VAL A 96 4.89 -6.50 4.20
N PRO A 97 4.64 -7.70 3.65
CA PRO A 97 3.73 -8.67 4.26
C PRO A 97 4.48 -9.50 5.31
N VAL A 98 4.05 -9.40 6.57
CA VAL A 98 4.49 -10.25 7.68
C VAL A 98 3.60 -11.48 7.74
N MET A 99 4.20 -12.66 7.65
CA MET A 99 3.49 -13.94 7.54
C MET A 99 3.21 -14.54 8.92
N PHE A 100 2.07 -15.21 9.03
CA PHE A 100 1.66 -15.95 10.23
C PHE A 100 1.14 -17.33 9.82
N ALA A 101 1.31 -18.31 10.70
CA ALA A 101 0.94 -19.70 10.44
C ALA A 101 -0.59 -19.87 10.30
N ASP A 102 -1.37 -19.14 11.09
CA ASP A 102 -2.81 -19.24 11.14
C ASP A 102 -3.49 -17.88 11.34
N GLU A 103 -4.80 -17.85 11.08
CA GLU A 103 -5.63 -16.66 11.15
C GLU A 103 -5.75 -16.09 12.57
N HIS A 104 -5.81 -16.94 13.60
CA HIS A 104 -5.96 -16.49 14.99
C HIS A 104 -4.71 -15.74 15.45
N THR A 105 -3.52 -16.27 15.15
CA THR A 105 -2.24 -15.61 15.47
C THR A 105 -2.13 -14.26 14.80
N ALA A 106 -2.52 -14.14 13.52
CA ALA A 106 -2.47 -12.86 12.80
C ALA A 106 -3.43 -11.82 13.41
N VAL A 107 -4.66 -12.21 13.76
CA VAL A 107 -5.65 -11.32 14.37
C VAL A 107 -5.24 -10.92 15.79
N ALA A 108 -4.72 -11.85 16.58
CA ALA A 108 -4.23 -11.56 17.93
C ALA A 108 -3.02 -10.60 17.90
N MET A 109 -2.10 -10.80 16.95
CA MET A 109 -1.00 -9.87 16.70
C MET A 109 -1.51 -8.47 16.35
N ALA A 110 -2.46 -8.36 15.40
CA ALA A 110 -3.03 -7.06 15.03
C ALA A 110 -3.69 -6.34 16.23
N LYS A 111 -4.41 -7.08 17.08
CA LYS A 111 -5.01 -6.55 18.31
C LYS A 111 -3.95 -6.09 19.32
N ALA A 112 -2.89 -6.88 19.50
CA ALA A 112 -1.79 -6.55 20.40
C ALA A 112 -0.97 -5.32 19.94
N LEU A 113 -0.80 -5.17 18.62
CA LEU A 113 -0.20 -3.98 18.00
C LEU A 113 -1.09 -2.76 18.21
N PHE A 114 -2.40 -2.89 18.01
CA PHE A 114 -3.35 -1.79 18.22
C PHE A 114 -3.33 -1.27 19.66
N ALA A 115 -3.28 -2.18 20.64
CA ALA A 115 -3.13 -1.82 22.06
C ALA A 115 -1.82 -1.06 22.37
N ARG A 116 -0.80 -1.18 21.50
CA ARG A 116 0.49 -0.47 21.57
C ARG A 116 0.53 0.77 20.67
N GLY A 117 -0.62 1.21 20.15
CA GLY A 117 -0.73 2.40 19.29
C GLY A 117 -0.32 2.17 17.83
N ILE A 118 -0.12 0.92 17.40
CA ILE A 118 0.19 0.58 16.01
C ILE A 118 -1.07 0.02 15.33
N TYR A 119 -1.68 0.80 14.45
CA TYR A 119 -2.81 0.33 13.66
C TYR A 119 -2.33 -0.52 12.49
N ALA A 120 -2.60 -1.82 12.55
CA ALA A 120 -2.31 -2.78 11.48
C ALA A 120 -3.47 -3.76 11.32
N VAL A 121 -3.77 -4.14 10.08
CA VAL A 121 -4.89 -5.02 9.76
C VAL A 121 -4.36 -6.39 9.32
N ALA A 122 -4.87 -7.45 9.95
CA ALA A 122 -4.63 -8.82 9.54
C ALA A 122 -5.50 -9.20 8.34
N PHE A 123 -4.90 -9.86 7.36
CA PHE A 123 -5.59 -10.47 6.23
C PHE A 123 -5.60 -11.98 6.40
N SER A 124 -6.80 -12.55 6.42
CA SER A 124 -7.09 -13.97 6.52
C SER A 124 -8.04 -14.41 5.40
N TYR A 125 -8.38 -15.70 5.35
CA TYR A 125 -9.46 -16.19 4.51
C TYR A 125 -10.76 -15.40 4.75
N PRO A 126 -11.55 -15.03 3.70
CA PRO A 126 -11.43 -15.40 2.29
C PRO A 126 -10.53 -14.49 1.43
N VAL A 127 -9.96 -13.43 2.00
CA VAL A 127 -9.16 -12.44 1.26
C VAL A 127 -7.79 -12.99 0.86
N VAL A 128 -7.27 -13.95 1.63
CA VAL A 128 -6.07 -14.71 1.31
C VAL A 128 -6.33 -16.21 1.48
N PRO A 129 -5.61 -17.10 0.78
CA PRO A 129 -5.75 -18.54 0.98
C PRO A 129 -5.55 -18.94 2.45
N MET A 130 -6.22 -20.02 2.87
CA MET A 130 -6.06 -20.61 4.20
C MET A 130 -4.59 -20.93 4.48
N GLY A 131 -4.14 -20.73 5.72
CA GLY A 131 -2.75 -20.95 6.13
C GLY A 131 -1.73 -19.95 5.55
N LYS A 132 -2.21 -18.85 4.94
CA LYS A 132 -1.37 -17.73 4.46
C LYS A 132 -1.80 -16.40 5.07
N ALA A 133 -2.22 -16.44 6.33
CA ALA A 133 -2.58 -15.25 7.08
C ALA A 133 -1.38 -14.30 7.18
N ARG A 134 -1.63 -13.00 7.05
CA ARG A 134 -0.56 -11.99 7.01
C ARG A 134 -1.03 -10.62 7.44
N ILE A 135 -0.14 -9.84 8.03
CA ILE A 135 -0.33 -8.41 8.25
C ILE A 135 0.45 -7.66 7.18
N ARG A 136 -0.21 -6.78 6.42
CA ARG A 136 0.45 -5.96 5.39
C ARG A 136 0.81 -4.60 5.95
N ILE A 137 2.10 -4.36 6.17
CA ILE A 137 2.60 -3.05 6.59
C ILE A 137 2.92 -2.21 5.36
N GLN A 138 2.34 -1.03 5.28
CA GLN A 138 2.52 -0.10 4.15
C GLN A 138 3.38 1.07 4.63
N LEU A 139 4.60 1.16 4.11
CA LEU A 139 5.51 2.23 4.48
C LEU A 139 5.24 3.46 3.63
N SER A 140 5.48 4.63 4.21
CA SER A 140 5.34 5.93 3.57
C SER A 140 6.64 6.72 3.75
N ALA A 141 6.89 7.68 2.85
CA ALA A 141 7.98 8.63 2.95
C ALA A 141 7.93 9.46 4.25
N THR A 142 6.73 9.66 4.82
CA THR A 142 6.54 10.45 6.04
C THR A 142 6.94 9.72 7.31
N HIS A 143 7.09 8.39 7.28
CA HIS A 143 7.53 7.65 8.46
C HIS A 143 8.99 7.97 8.76
N THR A 144 9.24 8.33 10.02
CA THR A 144 10.57 8.50 10.56
C THR A 144 11.20 7.14 10.90
N GLU A 145 12.52 7.07 10.93
CA GLU A 145 13.23 5.87 11.38
C GLU A 145 12.81 5.45 12.80
N ALA A 146 12.59 6.43 13.69
CA ALA A 146 12.14 6.17 15.05
C ALA A 146 10.75 5.51 15.08
N GLU A 147 9.81 5.93 14.22
CA GLU A 147 8.50 5.28 14.09
C GLU A 147 8.61 3.85 13.58
N ILE A 148 9.50 3.61 12.61
CA ILE A 148 9.74 2.27 12.06
C ILE A 148 10.30 1.35 13.14
N ARG A 149 11.28 1.80 13.91
CA ARG A 149 11.84 1.04 15.04
C ARG A 149 10.79 0.76 16.11
N ARG A 150 10.01 1.77 16.51
CA ARG A 150 8.88 1.58 17.44
C ARG A 150 7.87 0.55 16.94
N CYS A 151 7.58 0.52 15.64
CA CYS A 151 6.70 -0.49 15.05
C CYS A 151 7.30 -1.90 15.19
N VAL A 152 8.58 -2.07 14.88
CA VAL A 152 9.28 -3.36 15.04
C VAL A 152 9.30 -3.80 16.50
N ASP A 153 9.63 -2.90 17.43
CA ASP A 153 9.64 -3.18 18.86
C ASP A 153 8.24 -3.61 19.35
N ALA A 154 7.18 -2.98 18.81
CA ALA A 154 5.81 -3.37 19.11
C ALA A 154 5.48 -4.79 18.59
N PHE A 155 5.98 -5.18 17.41
CA PHE A 155 5.86 -6.55 16.91
C PHE A 155 6.56 -7.56 17.82
N VAL A 156 7.80 -7.27 18.23
CA VAL A 156 8.57 -8.12 19.14
C VAL A 156 7.86 -8.27 20.48
N ALA A 157 7.45 -7.16 21.08
CA ALA A 157 6.75 -7.15 22.36
C ALA A 157 5.35 -7.79 22.29
N ALA A 158 4.67 -7.71 21.14
CA ALA A 158 3.40 -8.39 20.93
C ALA A 158 3.60 -9.91 20.81
N ARG A 159 4.65 -10.37 20.10
CA ARG A 159 5.00 -11.79 20.01
C ARG A 159 5.27 -12.41 21.37
N SER A 160 5.94 -11.71 22.29
CA SER A 160 6.19 -12.21 23.64
C SER A 160 4.94 -12.30 24.53
N ALA A 161 3.84 -11.66 24.12
CA ALA A 161 2.58 -11.63 24.86
C ALA A 161 1.51 -12.58 24.27
N LEU A 162 1.84 -13.28 23.18
CA LEU A 162 1.01 -14.28 22.49
C LEU A 162 1.51 -15.67 22.80
#